data_AF-A0A9E3WT12-F1
#
_entry.id   AF-A0A9E3WT12-F1
#
_cell.length_a   1.000
_cell.length_b   1.000
_cell.length_c   1.000
_cell.angle_alpha   90.00
_cell.angle_beta   90.00
_cell.angle_gamma   90.00
#
_symmetry.space_group_name_H-M   'P 1'
#
loop_
_entity.id
_entity.type
_entity.pdbx_description
1 polymer ?
#
loop_
_entity_poly.entity_id
_entity_poly.type
_entity_poly.pdbx_seq_one_letter_code
_entity_poly.pdbx_strand_id
1 'polypeptide(L)'
;DKSPAADKPATGPLEVRFVRIELPGEGAFLHLAEVQAWAGEKNLAQAGAASQISTAYDGPASLAIDGNTSGDYFGAKSTSHTDTGNDPWWEVDLGAPHALSRIVLWNRTDNGLHERLKNFRVIALGDKREPLWIETVAASPNPKAEWILPAKLEDRTGATLGEIARYEGGAAAAPDAATAKRIAELEKQIAAIKGVTTPIMRELPADRRRKTNIQIRGNYQSLGAEVTRGVPASLPALPEGVEVDRLAVARWLVDRRHPLTARVVVNRYWEALFGAGIVETAEDFGSQGELPSHPELLDYLAVQLMEHGWDTKWLLREIVTSATYRQSSRLTPEILEKDPRNRLLAAAPRFRLSAEAIRDQALAAGGLLSEKMYGPSVRPLRPNLGLRSAFGGSTDWQPSAGEDRHRRGLYTFWRRTTPYPSFM
;
A
#
# COMPACT_ATOMS: atom_id res chain seq x y z
N ASP A 1 29.06 2.50 -10.43
CA ASP A 1 28.17 3.34 -9.60
C ASP A 1 27.51 2.55 -8.50
N LYS A 2 27.90 2.84 -7.25
CA LYS A 2 27.19 2.36 -6.07
C LYS A 2 25.89 3.16 -5.99
N SER A 3 24.74 2.51 -6.15
CA SER A 3 23.47 3.11 -5.73
C SER A 3 23.58 3.51 -4.26
N PRO A 4 23.13 4.71 -3.86
CA PRO A 4 23.06 5.05 -2.45
C PRO A 4 22.11 4.05 -1.78
N ALA A 5 22.56 3.45 -0.68
CA ALA A 5 21.69 2.64 0.15
C ALA A 5 20.50 3.51 0.56
N ALA A 6 19.28 3.06 0.24
CA ALA A 6 18.09 3.68 0.79
C ALA A 6 18.18 3.57 2.32
N ASP A 7 18.27 4.70 3.00
CA ASP A 7 18.27 4.75 4.46
C ASP A 7 17.04 3.97 4.96
N LYS A 8 17.28 3.04 5.90
CA LYS A 8 16.18 2.32 6.54
C LYS A 8 15.26 3.36 7.21
N PRO A 9 13.93 3.24 7.06
CA PRO A 9 13.01 4.16 7.72
C PRO A 9 13.23 4.13 9.24
N ALA A 10 13.23 5.31 9.86
CA ALA A 10 13.36 5.43 11.31
C ALA A 10 12.22 4.66 12.01
N THR A 11 12.56 3.88 13.04
CA THR A 11 11.63 3.05 13.81
C THR A 11 11.77 3.38 15.29
N GLY A 12 10.67 3.26 16.05
CA GLY A 12 10.65 3.55 17.49
C GLY A 12 9.51 4.48 17.92
N PRO A 13 9.42 4.78 19.23
CA PRO A 13 8.38 5.67 19.75
C PRO A 13 8.51 7.09 19.17
N LEU A 14 7.37 7.73 18.91
CA LEU A 14 7.32 9.13 18.49
C LEU A 14 7.33 10.01 19.75
N GLU A 15 8.53 10.42 20.18
CA GLU A 15 8.72 11.23 21.39
C GLU A 15 8.93 12.70 21.04
N VAL A 16 7.91 13.51 21.30
CA VAL A 16 7.88 14.95 21.00
C VAL A 16 8.36 15.75 22.19
N ARG A 17 9.29 16.68 21.97
CA ARG A 17 9.68 17.68 22.96
C ARG A 17 9.11 19.06 22.65
N PHE A 18 9.05 19.45 21.38
CA PHE A 18 8.53 20.75 20.99
C PHE A 18 7.31 20.63 20.08
N VAL A 19 6.32 21.49 20.31
CA VAL A 19 5.21 21.69 19.38
C VAL A 19 5.34 23.08 18.79
N ARG A 20 5.39 23.16 17.45
CA ARG A 20 5.55 24.41 16.73
C ARG A 20 4.40 24.62 15.75
N ILE A 21 3.92 25.86 15.70
CA ILE A 21 3.00 26.37 14.70
C ILE A 21 3.77 27.39 13.85
N GLU A 22 3.77 27.19 12.54
CA GLU A 22 4.39 28.13 11.59
C GLU A 22 3.33 28.59 10.59
N LEU A 23 3.37 29.87 10.21
CA LEU A 23 2.52 30.42 9.15
C LEU A 23 3.42 30.89 8.01
N PRO A 24 3.73 30.02 7.02
CA PRO A 24 4.58 30.39 5.91
C PRO A 24 3.98 31.51 5.05
N GLY A 25 4.82 32.45 4.62
CA GLY A 25 4.43 33.57 3.79
C GLY A 25 5.12 34.89 4.17
N GLU A 26 5.13 35.82 3.22
CA GLU A 26 5.66 37.17 3.44
C GLU A 26 4.61 38.10 4.05
N GLY A 27 5.04 38.96 4.98
CA GLY A 27 4.15 39.95 5.61
C GLY A 27 2.98 39.33 6.38
N ALA A 28 3.15 38.14 6.91
CA ALA A 28 2.18 37.45 7.75
C ALA A 28 2.38 37.79 9.23
N PHE A 29 1.37 37.56 10.06
CA PHE A 29 1.48 37.58 11.52
C PHE A 29 0.65 36.45 12.09
N LEU A 30 1.16 35.82 13.13
CA LEU A 30 0.58 34.64 13.74
C LEU A 30 -0.11 35.03 15.06
N HIS A 31 -1.35 34.57 15.23
CA HIS A 31 -2.10 34.75 16.46
C HIS A 31 -2.81 33.47 16.88
N LEU A 32 -2.60 33.03 18.11
CA LEU A 32 -3.09 31.75 18.62
C LEU A 32 -3.75 31.96 19.98
N ALA A 33 -4.98 31.46 20.13
CA ALA A 33 -5.71 31.56 21.40
C ALA A 33 -5.17 30.53 22.41
N GLU A 34 -5.01 29.26 22.00
CA GLU A 34 -4.45 28.21 22.86
C GLU A 34 -3.87 27.08 22.00
N VAL A 35 -2.73 26.52 22.43
CA VAL A 35 -2.13 25.30 21.88
C VAL A 35 -1.99 24.28 22.98
N GLN A 36 -2.56 23.10 22.76
CA GLN A 36 -2.57 22.02 23.75
C GLN A 36 -1.82 20.82 23.19
N ALA A 37 -0.96 20.22 24.01
CA ALA A 37 -0.18 19.03 23.69
C ALA A 37 -0.53 17.93 24.70
N TRP A 38 -1.29 16.94 24.27
CA TRP A 38 -1.85 15.93 25.17
C TRP A 38 -1.00 14.66 25.19
N ALA A 39 -0.62 14.20 26.37
CA ALA A 39 -0.12 12.86 26.64
C ALA A 39 -1.16 12.11 27.47
N GLY A 40 -2.01 11.32 26.81
CA GLY A 40 -3.20 10.75 27.44
C GLY A 40 -4.17 11.86 27.86
N GLU A 41 -4.50 11.93 29.15
CA GLU A 41 -5.42 12.93 29.72
C GLU A 41 -4.73 14.21 30.21
N LYS A 42 -3.40 14.31 30.09
CA LYS A 42 -2.64 15.46 30.59
C LYS A 42 -2.25 16.41 29.46
N ASN A 43 -2.68 17.68 29.54
CA ASN A 43 -2.15 18.76 28.69
C ASN A 43 -0.79 19.21 29.22
N LEU A 44 0.28 18.89 28.49
CA LEU A 44 1.65 19.23 28.87
C LEU A 44 2.04 20.66 28.49
N ALA A 45 1.35 21.28 27.52
CA ALA A 45 1.70 22.60 27.02
C ALA A 45 1.59 23.70 28.09
N GLN A 46 0.60 23.61 28.99
CA GLN A 46 0.39 24.57 30.10
C GLN A 46 1.53 24.62 31.12
N ALA A 47 2.31 23.54 31.23
CA ALA A 47 3.50 23.50 32.09
C ALA A 47 4.79 23.78 31.30
N GLY A 48 4.68 23.94 29.98
CA GLY A 48 5.81 24.17 29.09
C GLY A 48 6.27 25.63 29.05
N ALA A 49 7.32 25.88 28.28
CA ALA A 49 7.83 27.22 28.01
C ALA A 49 7.54 27.61 26.56
N ALA A 50 6.63 28.57 26.36
CA ALA A 50 6.29 29.08 25.03
C ALA A 50 7.23 30.21 24.59
N SER A 51 7.57 30.22 23.32
CA SER A 51 8.36 31.25 22.64
C SER A 51 7.79 31.49 21.23
N GLN A 52 8.10 32.65 20.66
CA GLN A 52 7.65 33.01 19.32
C GLN A 52 8.67 33.94 18.67
N ILE A 53 8.65 34.02 17.33
CA ILE A 53 9.66 34.76 16.56
C ILE A 53 9.77 36.25 16.93
N SER A 54 8.63 36.87 17.25
CA SER A 54 8.50 38.28 17.62
C SER A 54 7.20 38.47 18.43
N THR A 55 7.09 39.55 19.19
CA THR A 55 5.89 39.83 20.01
C THR A 55 5.35 41.20 19.69
N ALA A 56 4.04 41.30 19.46
CA ALA A 56 3.34 42.55 19.23
C ALA A 56 1.96 42.54 19.94
N TYR A 57 1.31 43.71 19.98
CA TYR A 57 -0.07 43.88 20.47
C TYR A 57 -0.36 43.33 21.87
N ASP A 58 0.63 43.33 22.76
CA ASP A 58 0.55 42.74 24.11
C ASP A 58 0.19 41.25 24.12
N GLY A 59 0.53 40.51 23.06
CA GLY A 59 0.30 39.08 22.90
C GLY A 59 1.57 38.23 23.05
N PRO A 60 2.17 38.08 24.25
CA PRO A 60 3.33 37.22 24.43
C PRO A 60 2.97 35.75 24.18
N ALA A 61 3.99 34.94 23.82
CA ALA A 61 3.82 33.53 23.49
C ALA A 61 3.11 32.71 24.58
N SER A 62 3.30 33.08 25.85
CA SER A 62 2.73 32.39 27.01
C SER A 62 1.20 32.43 27.07
N LEU A 63 0.55 33.38 26.39
CA LEU A 63 -0.92 33.42 26.35
C LEU A 63 -1.51 32.23 25.59
N ALA A 64 -0.78 31.63 24.65
CA ALA A 64 -1.26 30.46 23.93
C ALA A 64 -1.10 29.14 24.72
N ILE A 65 -0.68 29.19 25.98
CA ILE A 65 -0.62 28.04 26.90
C ILE A 65 -1.13 28.42 28.30
N ASP A 66 -1.95 29.47 28.41
CA ASP A 66 -2.44 29.95 29.70
C ASP A 66 -3.68 29.18 30.20
N GLY A 67 -4.21 28.27 29.37
CA GLY A 67 -5.37 27.45 29.66
C GLY A 67 -6.72 28.09 29.35
N ASN A 68 -6.73 29.28 28.74
CA ASN A 68 -7.93 29.95 28.29
C ASN A 68 -8.13 29.78 26.78
N THR A 69 -9.09 28.93 26.40
CA THR A 69 -9.37 28.61 24.99
C THR A 69 -10.19 29.68 24.26
N SER A 70 -10.45 30.84 24.87
CA SER A 70 -11.30 31.86 24.27
C SER A 70 -10.61 32.58 23.12
N GLY A 71 -11.22 32.52 21.93
CA GLY A 71 -10.75 33.25 20.75
C GLY A 71 -11.14 34.73 20.71
N ASP A 72 -11.76 35.29 21.75
CA ASP A 72 -12.07 36.73 21.85
C ASP A 72 -10.86 37.52 22.32
N TYR A 73 -10.17 38.15 21.36
CA TYR A 73 -8.94 38.90 21.63
C TYR A 73 -9.11 40.03 22.66
N PHE A 74 -10.18 40.80 22.56
CA PHE A 74 -10.35 42.00 23.39
C PHE A 74 -11.00 41.69 24.74
N GLY A 75 -11.95 40.74 24.76
CA GLY A 75 -12.65 40.34 25.96
C GLY A 75 -11.81 39.42 26.85
N ALA A 76 -11.19 38.39 26.26
CA ALA A 76 -10.46 37.38 27.01
C ALA A 76 -8.98 37.73 27.23
N LYS A 77 -8.37 38.49 26.31
CA LYS A 77 -6.93 38.87 26.36
C LYS A 77 -5.99 37.66 26.55
N SER A 78 -6.36 36.52 25.97
CA SER A 78 -5.61 35.24 25.95
C SER A 78 -5.32 34.86 24.52
N THR A 79 -4.53 35.65 23.81
CA THR A 79 -4.13 35.32 22.45
C THR A 79 -2.71 35.82 22.24
N SER A 80 -1.80 34.89 21.89
CA SER A 80 -0.46 35.27 21.46
C SER A 80 -0.54 36.02 20.13
N HIS A 81 0.41 36.92 19.87
CA HIS A 81 0.44 37.70 18.65
C HIS A 81 1.88 38.07 18.27
N THR A 82 2.30 37.68 17.07
CA THR A 82 3.59 38.10 16.52
C THR A 82 3.48 39.47 15.86
N ASP A 83 4.61 40.13 15.64
CA ASP A 83 4.64 41.23 14.69
C ASP A 83 4.46 40.71 13.24
N THR A 84 4.21 41.62 12.31
CA THR A 84 4.22 41.30 10.88
C THR A 84 5.63 40.96 10.43
N GLY A 85 5.79 39.83 9.76
CA GLY A 85 7.09 39.37 9.29
C GLY A 85 6.96 38.23 8.29
N ASN A 86 8.10 37.65 7.95
CA ASN A 86 8.16 36.50 7.06
C ASN A 86 8.19 35.21 7.89
N ASP A 87 7.37 34.25 7.47
CA ASP A 87 7.27 32.92 8.07
C ASP A 87 7.18 32.92 9.62
N PRO A 88 6.24 33.69 10.23
CA PRO A 88 6.15 33.76 11.67
C PRO A 88 5.85 32.40 12.31
N TRP A 89 6.47 32.17 13.47
CA TRP A 89 6.33 30.92 14.22
C TRP A 89 6.11 31.15 15.70
N TRP A 90 5.41 30.20 16.31
CA TRP A 90 5.21 30.04 17.74
C TRP A 90 5.57 28.60 18.13
N GLU A 91 6.20 28.38 19.28
CA GLU A 91 6.65 27.08 19.75
C GLU A 91 6.54 26.95 21.26
N VAL A 92 6.18 25.76 21.76
CA VAL A 92 6.29 25.39 23.17
C VAL A 92 7.30 24.26 23.36
N ASP A 93 8.26 24.45 24.29
CA ASP A 93 9.11 23.39 24.83
C ASP A 93 8.38 22.71 26.01
N LEU A 94 8.14 21.41 25.89
CA LEU A 94 7.50 20.60 26.92
C LEU A 94 8.46 20.19 28.05
N GLY A 95 9.74 20.56 27.94
CA GLY A 95 10.80 20.33 28.93
C GLY A 95 11.54 19.01 28.75
N ALA A 96 10.87 17.96 28.25
CA ALA A 96 11.45 16.67 27.92
C ALA A 96 10.68 16.00 26.76
N PRO A 97 11.24 14.95 26.12
CA PRO A 97 10.51 14.14 25.15
C PRO A 97 9.33 13.40 25.77
N HIS A 98 8.17 13.45 25.12
CA HIS A 98 6.93 12.82 25.55
C HIS A 98 6.20 12.12 24.39
N ALA A 99 5.59 10.98 24.65
CA ALA A 99 4.66 10.34 23.72
C ALA A 99 3.32 11.10 23.72
N LEU A 100 3.15 12.01 22.76
CA LEU A 100 1.91 12.77 22.60
C LEU A 100 0.87 11.95 21.84
N SER A 101 -0.38 12.00 22.30
CA SER A 101 -1.53 11.39 21.62
C SER A 101 -2.22 12.37 20.67
N ARG A 102 -2.22 13.67 20.97
CA ARG A 102 -2.83 14.69 20.10
C ARG A 102 -2.32 16.11 20.35
N ILE A 103 -2.46 16.96 19.34
CA ILE A 103 -2.29 18.41 19.41
C ILE A 103 -3.63 19.08 19.13
N VAL A 104 -3.99 20.11 19.90
CA VAL A 104 -5.21 20.90 19.68
C VAL A 104 -4.83 22.38 19.57
N LEU A 105 -5.30 23.04 18.52
CA LEU A 105 -5.08 24.47 18.28
C LEU A 105 -6.41 25.22 18.33
N TRP A 106 -6.49 26.23 19.17
CA TRP A 106 -7.59 27.19 19.24
C TRP A 106 -7.17 28.50 18.59
N ASN A 107 -8.02 28.99 17.69
CA ASN A 107 -7.77 30.18 16.88
C ASN A 107 -8.49 31.39 17.48
N ARG A 108 -8.04 32.59 17.09
CA ARG A 108 -8.75 33.84 17.35
C ARG A 108 -10.04 33.87 16.52
N THR A 109 -11.19 34.15 17.15
CA THR A 109 -12.51 34.04 16.51
C THR A 109 -13.25 35.37 16.34
N ASP A 110 -12.84 36.44 17.02
CA ASP A 110 -13.51 37.74 16.91
C ASP A 110 -13.47 38.31 15.49
N ASN A 111 -14.56 38.94 15.06
CA ASN A 111 -14.65 39.74 13.83
C ASN A 111 -14.22 39.03 12.53
N GLY A 112 -14.32 37.69 12.46
CA GLY A 112 -13.90 36.91 11.29
C GLY A 112 -12.38 36.80 11.11
N LEU A 113 -11.60 37.19 12.13
CA LEU A 113 -10.14 37.22 12.04
C LEU A 113 -9.48 35.85 12.05
N HIS A 114 -10.22 34.78 12.37
CA HIS A 114 -9.76 33.40 12.24
C HIS A 114 -9.16 33.12 10.86
N GLU A 115 -9.73 33.70 9.80
CA GLU A 115 -9.36 33.55 8.39
C GLU A 115 -7.90 33.91 8.08
N ARG A 116 -7.21 34.63 8.98
CA ARG A 116 -5.78 34.98 8.87
C ARG A 116 -4.86 33.79 9.11
N LEU A 117 -5.30 32.80 9.87
CA LEU A 117 -4.58 31.54 10.05
C LEU A 117 -5.05 30.54 8.98
N LYS A 118 -4.35 30.50 7.85
CA LYS A 118 -4.55 29.56 6.74
C LYS A 118 -3.22 29.11 6.19
N ASN A 119 -3.19 27.93 5.58
CA ASN A 119 -1.97 27.35 4.98
C ASN A 119 -0.80 27.29 5.98
N PHE A 120 -1.10 27.05 7.25
CA PHE A 120 -0.12 26.98 8.32
C PHE A 120 0.38 25.55 8.51
N ARG A 121 1.49 25.37 9.24
CA ARG A 121 2.05 24.08 9.59
C ARG A 121 1.91 23.81 11.07
N VAL A 122 1.51 22.60 11.42
CA VAL A 122 1.62 22.04 12.77
C VAL A 122 2.76 21.04 12.76
N ILE A 123 3.72 21.23 13.66
CA ILE A 123 4.98 20.51 13.66
C ILE A 123 5.24 19.96 15.05
N ALA A 124 5.49 18.66 15.14
CA ALA A 124 5.98 18.01 16.34
C ALA A 124 7.47 17.68 16.17
N LEU A 125 8.31 18.23 17.03
CA LEU A 125 9.76 18.14 16.97
C LEU A 125 10.31 17.28 18.12
N GLY A 126 11.37 16.51 17.83
CA GLY A 126 12.13 15.74 18.82
C GLY A 126 13.10 16.59 19.63
N ASP A 127 13.90 15.93 20.46
CA ASP A 127 14.83 16.59 21.39
C ASP A 127 15.93 17.42 20.69
N LYS A 128 16.31 17.01 19.47
CA LYS A 128 17.31 17.72 18.64
C LYS A 128 16.64 18.69 17.66
N ARG A 129 15.36 18.99 17.86
CA ARG A 129 14.52 19.81 16.97
C ARG A 129 14.34 19.22 15.56
N GLU A 130 14.52 17.92 15.42
CA GLU A 130 14.20 17.18 14.21
C GLU A 130 12.68 17.01 14.05
N PRO A 131 12.11 17.21 12.85
CA PRO A 131 10.69 17.02 12.62
C PRO A 131 10.29 15.55 12.67
N LEU A 132 9.49 15.19 13.67
CA LEU A 132 8.96 13.84 13.83
C LEU A 132 7.61 13.69 13.11
N TRP A 133 6.81 14.76 13.08
CA TRP A 133 5.51 14.80 12.42
C TRP A 133 5.19 16.22 11.96
N ILE A 134 4.64 16.35 10.75
CA ILE A 134 4.21 17.63 10.16
C ILE A 134 2.87 17.43 9.45
N GLU A 135 1.99 18.41 9.61
CA GLU A 135 0.82 18.59 8.76
C GLU A 135 0.69 20.04 8.29
N THR A 136 0.48 20.22 6.99
CA THR A 136 0.15 21.51 6.38
C THR A 136 -1.36 21.65 6.27
N VAL A 137 -1.92 22.69 6.88
CA VAL A 137 -3.36 22.87 7.09
C VAL A 137 -3.85 24.05 6.26
N ALA A 138 -4.61 23.75 5.20
CA ALA A 138 -5.14 24.78 4.30
C ALA A 138 -6.30 25.57 4.92
N ALA A 139 -7.15 24.91 5.70
CA ALA A 139 -8.34 25.51 6.30
C ALA A 139 -8.00 26.39 7.51
N SER A 140 -8.85 27.37 7.78
CA SER A 140 -8.79 28.18 8.99
C SER A 140 -9.62 27.53 10.12
N PRO A 141 -9.02 27.17 11.27
CA PRO A 141 -9.76 26.63 12.40
C PRO A 141 -10.72 27.67 12.98
N ASN A 142 -11.97 27.27 13.25
CA ASN A 142 -12.97 28.11 13.91
C ASN A 142 -13.94 27.26 14.76
N PRO A 143 -13.83 27.24 16.10
CA PRO A 143 -12.78 27.89 16.88
C PRO A 143 -11.47 27.10 16.91
N LYS A 144 -11.49 25.79 16.60
CA LYS A 144 -10.34 24.90 16.83
C LYS A 144 -10.15 23.82 15.77
N ALA A 145 -8.96 23.24 15.77
CA ALA A 145 -8.62 22.02 15.04
C ALA A 145 -7.82 21.07 15.96
N GLU A 146 -7.88 19.77 15.67
CA GLU A 146 -7.27 18.70 16.46
C GLU A 146 -6.60 17.69 15.55
N TRP A 147 -5.38 17.28 15.92
CA TRP A 147 -4.58 16.30 15.18
C TRP A 147 -4.16 15.17 16.11
N ILE A 148 -4.39 13.94 15.68
CA ILE A 148 -4.00 12.73 16.39
C ILE A 148 -2.59 12.33 15.91
N LEU A 149 -1.67 12.16 16.84
CA LEU A 149 -0.30 11.76 16.53
C LEU A 149 -0.18 10.23 16.57
N PRO A 150 0.61 9.63 15.65
CA PRO A 150 0.91 8.21 15.73
C PRO A 150 1.82 7.93 16.93
N ALA A 151 1.64 6.77 17.57
CA ALA A 151 2.45 6.38 18.72
C ALA A 151 3.91 6.03 18.35
N LYS A 152 4.14 5.65 17.08
CA LYS A 152 5.45 5.22 16.57
C LYS A 152 5.81 5.90 15.26
N LEU A 153 7.11 6.00 15.00
CA LEU A 153 7.65 6.62 13.78
C LEU A 153 7.29 5.84 12.51
N GLU A 154 7.19 4.52 12.59
CA GLU A 154 6.78 3.65 11.49
C GLU A 154 5.30 3.79 11.09
N ASP A 155 4.45 4.32 11.98
CA ASP A 155 3.01 4.49 11.73
C ASP A 155 2.69 5.83 11.04
N ARG A 156 3.71 6.63 10.70
CA ARG A 156 3.54 7.91 10.00
C ARG A 156 3.07 7.68 8.57
N THR A 157 2.13 8.52 8.13
CA THR A 157 1.61 8.43 6.76
C THR A 157 2.65 8.89 5.73
N GLY A 158 2.52 8.42 4.48
CA GLY A 158 3.35 8.92 3.38
C GLY A 158 3.21 10.43 3.15
N ALA A 159 2.06 11.03 3.48
CA ALA A 159 1.86 12.47 3.41
C ALA A 159 2.74 13.21 4.45
N THR A 160 2.72 12.75 5.70
CA THR A 160 3.58 13.28 6.77
C THR A 160 5.06 13.16 6.42
N LEU A 161 5.50 12.00 5.90
CA LEU A 161 6.89 11.80 5.48
C LEU A 161 7.28 12.74 4.33
N GLY A 162 6.37 12.99 3.39
CA GLY A 162 6.57 13.96 2.32
C GLY A 162 6.70 15.39 2.83
N GLU A 163 5.88 15.80 3.80
CA GLU A 163 5.97 17.12 4.44
C GLU A 163 7.27 17.29 5.23
N ILE A 164 7.70 16.26 5.97
CA ILE A 164 9.00 16.26 6.67
C ILE A 164 10.14 16.48 5.68
N ALA A 165 10.17 15.72 4.57
CA ALA A 165 11.19 15.90 3.55
C ALA A 165 11.20 17.31 2.94
N ARG A 166 10.03 17.94 2.77
CA ARG A 166 9.91 19.34 2.32
C ARG A 166 10.40 20.34 3.37
N TYR A 167 10.16 20.06 4.65
CA TYR A 167 10.58 20.92 5.76
C TYR A 167 12.09 20.87 5.98
N GLU A 168 12.68 19.68 6.02
CA GLU A 168 14.12 19.46 6.23
C GLU A 168 14.97 19.90 5.04
N GLY A 169 14.42 19.84 3.82
CA GLY A 169 15.07 20.34 2.61
C GLY A 169 15.25 21.86 2.54
N GLY A 170 14.85 22.59 3.60
CA GLY A 170 14.56 24.02 3.53
C GLY A 170 13.39 24.28 2.58
N ALA A 171 12.98 25.53 2.37
CA ALA A 171 12.33 25.84 1.09
C ALA A 171 13.29 25.35 0.01
N ALA A 172 13.00 24.19 -0.59
CA ALA A 172 13.77 23.71 -1.73
C ALA A 172 13.83 24.91 -2.65
N ALA A 173 15.03 25.44 -2.88
CA ALA A 173 15.21 26.58 -3.77
C ALA A 173 14.32 26.30 -4.97
N ALA A 174 13.35 27.20 -5.23
CA ALA A 174 12.34 26.96 -6.25
C ALA A 174 13.05 26.33 -7.44
N PRO A 175 12.61 25.15 -7.91
CA PRO A 175 13.40 24.34 -8.82
C PRO A 175 13.93 25.27 -9.90
N ASP A 176 15.24 25.24 -10.15
CA ASP A 176 15.84 26.16 -11.11
C ASP A 176 15.04 26.10 -12.43
N ALA A 177 15.12 27.14 -13.25
CA ALA A 177 14.26 27.24 -14.42
C ALA A 177 14.30 25.98 -15.33
N ALA A 178 15.42 25.25 -15.33
CA ALA A 178 15.55 23.98 -16.03
C ALA A 178 14.76 22.84 -15.35
N THR A 179 14.86 22.71 -14.04
CA THR A 179 14.15 21.72 -13.23
C THR A 179 12.65 22.00 -13.19
N ALA A 180 12.23 23.26 -13.01
CA ALA A 180 10.82 23.65 -13.06
C ALA A 180 10.20 23.34 -14.43
N LYS A 181 10.93 23.66 -15.52
CA LYS A 181 10.53 23.30 -16.88
C LYS A 181 10.46 21.79 -17.09
N ARG A 182 11.38 21.03 -16.49
CA ARG A 182 11.38 19.57 -16.56
C ARG A 182 10.21 18.96 -15.79
N ILE A 183 9.89 19.47 -14.60
CA ILE A 183 8.72 19.06 -13.81
C ILE A 183 7.45 19.36 -14.60
N ALA A 184 7.26 20.59 -15.09
CA ALA A 184 6.09 20.96 -15.87
C ALA A 184 5.93 20.10 -17.14
N GLU A 185 7.04 19.77 -17.82
CA GLU A 185 7.01 18.85 -18.96
C GLU A 185 6.64 17.42 -18.55
N LEU A 186 7.17 16.91 -17.44
CA LEU A 186 6.84 15.58 -16.93
C LEU A 186 5.38 15.51 -16.44
N GLU A 187 4.87 16.54 -15.78
CA GLU A 187 3.47 16.65 -15.38
C GLU A 187 2.54 16.69 -16.60
N LYS A 188 2.93 17.45 -17.64
CA LYS A 188 2.22 17.45 -18.92
C LYS A 188 2.26 16.08 -19.59
N GLN A 189 3.39 15.37 -19.53
CA GLN A 189 3.50 14.00 -20.03
C GLN A 189 2.60 13.05 -19.24
N ILE A 190 2.55 13.14 -17.91
CA ILE A 190 1.66 12.36 -17.05
C ILE A 190 0.20 12.64 -17.40
N ALA A 191 -0.19 13.91 -17.49
CA ALA A 191 -1.55 14.31 -17.86
C ALA A 191 -1.92 13.89 -19.28
N ALA A 192 -0.95 13.83 -20.20
CA ALA A 192 -1.15 13.37 -21.57
C ALA A 192 -1.23 11.83 -21.68
N ILE A 193 -0.77 11.07 -20.68
CA ILE A 193 -1.00 9.63 -20.59
C ILE A 193 -2.50 9.42 -20.34
N LYS A 194 -3.24 9.21 -21.43
CA LYS A 194 -4.63 8.75 -21.37
C LYS A 194 -4.63 7.35 -20.79
N GLY A 195 -4.84 7.25 -19.48
CA GLY A 195 -5.04 5.98 -18.81
C GLY A 195 -6.16 5.20 -19.48
N VAL A 196 -6.02 3.88 -19.55
CA VAL A 196 -7.10 3.02 -20.01
C VAL A 196 -8.20 3.05 -18.96
N THR A 197 -9.33 3.66 -19.28
CA THR A 197 -10.49 3.65 -18.39
C THR A 197 -11.02 2.22 -18.31
N THR A 198 -10.97 1.66 -17.10
CA THR A 198 -11.47 0.32 -16.82
C THR A 198 -12.76 0.45 -16.01
N PRO A 199 -13.86 -0.21 -16.40
CA PRO A 199 -15.05 -0.25 -15.57
C PRO A 199 -14.71 -0.78 -14.17
N ILE A 200 -15.10 -0.05 -13.13
CA ILE A 200 -14.96 -0.51 -11.75
C ILE A 200 -16.29 -1.04 -11.23
N MET A 201 -16.24 -2.07 -10.38
CA MET A 201 -17.40 -2.48 -9.61
C MET A 201 -17.56 -1.55 -8.41
N ARG A 202 -18.61 -0.73 -8.40
CA ARG A 202 -19.00 0.09 -7.25
C ARG A 202 -20.15 -0.58 -6.49
N GLU A 203 -20.10 -0.53 -5.17
CA GLU A 203 -21.20 -1.00 -4.34
C GLU A 203 -22.47 -0.16 -4.57
N LEU A 204 -23.62 -0.83 -4.54
CA LEU A 204 -24.91 -0.17 -4.66
C LEU A 204 -25.25 0.56 -3.35
N PRO A 205 -25.86 1.77 -3.42
CA PRO A 205 -26.46 2.43 -2.27
C PRO A 205 -27.38 1.51 -1.48
N ALA A 206 -27.51 1.74 -0.17
CA ALA A 206 -28.22 0.85 0.76
C ALA A 206 -29.67 0.56 0.33
N ASP A 207 -30.37 1.58 -0.16
CA ASP A 207 -31.75 1.54 -0.69
C ASP A 207 -31.88 0.76 -2.00
N ARG A 208 -30.77 0.48 -2.70
CA ARG A 208 -30.71 -0.25 -3.97
C ARG A 208 -30.00 -1.59 -3.85
N ARG A 209 -29.62 -2.01 -2.65
CA ARG A 209 -28.98 -3.32 -2.44
C ARG A 209 -29.97 -4.43 -2.81
N ARG A 210 -29.51 -5.39 -3.62
CA ARG A 210 -30.32 -6.55 -4.02
C ARG A 210 -30.46 -7.50 -2.84
N LYS A 211 -31.68 -7.97 -2.61
CA LYS A 211 -31.93 -9.10 -1.69
C LYS A 211 -31.44 -10.39 -2.32
N THR A 212 -30.82 -11.24 -1.51
CA THR A 212 -30.36 -12.57 -1.94
C THR A 212 -31.13 -13.61 -1.16
N ASN A 213 -31.71 -14.58 -1.85
CA ASN A 213 -32.49 -15.65 -1.23
C ASN A 213 -31.90 -17.01 -1.62
N ILE A 214 -32.08 -18.00 -0.76
CA ILE A 214 -31.72 -19.40 -1.05
C ILE A 214 -32.61 -19.89 -2.20
N GLN A 215 -32.01 -20.46 -3.24
CA GLN A 215 -32.75 -21.09 -4.34
C GLN A 215 -32.98 -22.56 -4.02
N ILE A 216 -34.23 -22.95 -3.75
CA ILE A 216 -34.57 -24.31 -3.34
C ILE A 216 -34.28 -25.27 -4.51
N ARG A 217 -33.37 -26.22 -4.29
CA ARG A 217 -32.87 -27.14 -5.33
C ARG A 217 -32.27 -26.43 -6.56
N GLY A 218 -31.76 -25.21 -6.39
CA GLY A 218 -31.18 -24.41 -7.47
C GLY A 218 -32.22 -23.79 -8.42
N ASN A 219 -33.52 -23.87 -8.11
CA ASN A 219 -34.54 -23.21 -8.92
C ASN A 219 -34.65 -21.73 -8.54
N TYR A 220 -34.27 -20.84 -9.45
CA TYR A 220 -34.31 -19.38 -9.26
C TYR A 220 -35.73 -18.80 -9.06
N GLN A 221 -36.78 -19.56 -9.41
CA GLN A 221 -38.18 -19.17 -9.18
C GLN A 221 -38.70 -19.61 -7.80
N SER A 222 -38.03 -20.58 -7.17
CA SER A 222 -38.42 -21.11 -5.86
C SER A 222 -37.48 -20.56 -4.79
N LEU A 223 -37.86 -19.41 -4.23
CA LEU A 223 -37.05 -18.69 -3.24
C LEU A 223 -37.40 -19.13 -1.83
N GLY A 224 -36.37 -19.50 -1.07
CA GLY A 224 -36.41 -19.71 0.37
C GLY A 224 -36.02 -18.46 1.15
N ALA A 225 -35.45 -18.67 2.34
CA ALA A 225 -35.04 -17.60 3.25
C ALA A 225 -34.06 -16.60 2.60
N GLU A 226 -34.19 -15.33 2.99
CA GLU A 226 -33.22 -14.28 2.67
C GLU A 226 -31.90 -14.57 3.41
N VAL A 227 -30.78 -14.36 2.73
CA VAL A 227 -29.44 -14.53 3.29
C VAL A 227 -28.69 -13.21 3.27
N THR A 228 -27.92 -12.97 4.33
CA THR A 228 -27.07 -11.80 4.47
C THR A 228 -25.62 -12.13 4.14
N ARG A 229 -24.81 -11.08 4.00
CA ARG A 229 -23.36 -11.24 3.78
C ARG A 229 -22.74 -11.84 5.03
N GLY A 230 -21.75 -12.71 4.83
CA GLY A 230 -21.03 -13.37 5.90
C GLY A 230 -19.88 -14.19 5.36
N VAL A 231 -19.23 -14.91 6.27
CA VAL A 231 -18.21 -15.92 5.96
C VAL A 231 -18.73 -17.30 6.37
N PRO A 232 -18.23 -18.41 5.80
CA PRO A 232 -18.63 -19.75 6.20
C PRO A 232 -18.42 -19.97 7.70
N ALA A 233 -19.45 -20.49 8.40
CA ALA A 233 -19.41 -20.70 9.84
C ALA A 233 -18.39 -21.77 10.28
N SER A 234 -17.94 -22.62 9.36
CA SER A 234 -16.87 -23.61 9.61
C SER A 234 -15.46 -23.02 9.61
N LEU A 235 -15.32 -21.76 9.23
CA LEU A 235 -14.05 -21.03 9.20
C LEU A 235 -14.06 -19.92 10.27
N PRO A 236 -12.90 -19.31 10.58
CA PRO A 236 -12.83 -18.25 11.57
C PRO A 236 -13.85 -17.13 11.30
N ALA A 237 -14.49 -16.63 12.35
CA ALA A 237 -15.42 -15.52 12.22
C ALA A 237 -14.71 -14.21 11.79
N LEU A 238 -15.47 -13.28 11.22
CA LEU A 238 -15.00 -11.91 11.04
C LEU A 238 -14.78 -11.22 12.39
N PRO A 239 -13.83 -10.28 12.51
CA PRO A 239 -13.68 -9.47 13.71
C PRO A 239 -14.95 -8.69 14.04
N GLU A 240 -15.21 -8.48 15.34
CA GLU A 240 -16.34 -7.66 15.78
C GLU A 240 -16.21 -6.21 15.31
N GLY A 241 -17.34 -5.56 15.03
CA GLY A 241 -17.39 -4.16 14.59
C GLY A 241 -16.98 -3.91 13.14
N VAL A 242 -16.63 -4.94 12.36
CA VAL A 242 -16.29 -4.81 10.94
C VAL A 242 -17.55 -4.90 10.08
N GLU A 243 -17.77 -3.93 9.20
CA GLU A 243 -18.82 -4.02 8.19
C GLU A 243 -18.53 -5.18 7.23
N VAL A 244 -19.52 -6.03 7.00
CA VAL A 244 -19.37 -7.22 6.15
C VAL A 244 -19.48 -6.83 4.67
N ASP A 245 -18.37 -6.32 4.14
CA ASP A 245 -18.22 -5.94 2.74
C ASP A 245 -17.13 -6.78 2.02
N ARG A 246 -16.85 -6.45 0.75
CA ARG A 246 -15.82 -7.16 -0.02
C ARG A 246 -14.42 -6.94 0.52
N LEU A 247 -14.14 -5.78 1.11
CA LEU A 247 -12.83 -5.48 1.67
C LEU A 247 -12.60 -6.28 2.96
N ALA A 248 -13.63 -6.42 3.80
CA ALA A 248 -13.61 -7.25 4.99
C ALA A 248 -13.33 -8.72 4.62
N VAL A 249 -14.01 -9.27 3.60
CA VAL A 249 -13.73 -10.62 3.11
C VAL A 249 -12.31 -10.76 2.55
N ALA A 250 -11.83 -9.76 1.80
CA ALA A 250 -10.47 -9.79 1.26
C ALA A 250 -9.41 -9.80 2.37
N ARG A 251 -9.58 -8.97 3.41
CA ARG A 251 -8.70 -8.96 4.59
C ARG A 251 -8.78 -10.26 5.38
N TRP A 252 -9.99 -10.81 5.53
CA TRP A 252 -10.23 -12.08 6.21
C TRP A 252 -9.58 -13.27 5.50
N LEU A 253 -9.61 -13.31 4.16
CA LEU A 253 -8.99 -14.38 3.39
C LEU A 253 -7.48 -14.48 3.63
N VAL A 254 -6.79 -13.34 3.80
CA VAL A 254 -5.33 -13.30 4.02
C VAL A 254 -4.96 -13.11 5.50
N ASP A 255 -5.94 -13.18 6.40
CA ASP A 255 -5.72 -13.09 7.85
C ASP A 255 -4.90 -14.29 8.32
N ARG A 256 -3.98 -14.05 9.26
CA ARG A 256 -3.09 -15.09 9.81
C ARG A 256 -3.86 -16.24 10.48
N ARG A 257 -5.07 -15.98 10.97
CA ARG A 257 -5.96 -16.98 11.59
C ARG A 257 -6.65 -17.84 10.55
N HIS A 258 -6.67 -17.44 9.27
CA HIS A 258 -7.31 -18.20 8.22
C HIS A 258 -6.46 -19.45 7.87
N PRO A 259 -6.98 -20.66 8.05
CA PRO A 259 -6.15 -21.87 7.99
C PRO A 259 -5.73 -22.28 6.58
N LEU A 260 -6.48 -21.91 5.53
CA LEU A 260 -6.29 -22.52 4.21
C LEU A 260 -5.47 -21.68 3.24
N THR A 261 -5.69 -20.36 3.18
CA THR A 261 -5.17 -19.50 2.11
C THR A 261 -3.66 -19.64 1.89
N ALA A 262 -2.85 -19.52 2.94
CA ALA A 262 -1.39 -19.64 2.80
C ALA A 262 -0.98 -21.05 2.33
N ARG A 263 -1.61 -22.11 2.87
CA ARG A 263 -1.36 -23.51 2.47
C ARG A 263 -1.72 -23.75 1.01
N VAL A 264 -2.88 -23.27 0.57
CA VAL A 264 -3.33 -23.37 -0.83
C VAL A 264 -2.36 -22.64 -1.75
N VAL A 265 -1.97 -21.40 -1.42
CA VAL A 265 -1.02 -20.63 -2.23
C VAL A 265 0.33 -21.35 -2.34
N VAL A 266 0.90 -21.80 -1.24
CA VAL A 266 2.15 -22.58 -1.22
C VAL A 266 2.01 -23.84 -2.07
N ASN A 267 0.93 -24.58 -1.92
CA ASN A 267 0.71 -25.81 -2.67
C ASN A 267 0.63 -25.57 -4.19
N ARG A 268 0.00 -24.48 -4.63
CA ARG A 268 -0.05 -24.12 -6.06
C ARG A 268 1.32 -23.76 -6.61
N TYR A 269 2.14 -23.02 -5.85
CA TYR A 269 3.52 -22.74 -6.26
C TYR A 269 4.38 -24.00 -6.28
N TRP A 270 4.20 -24.87 -5.28
CA TRP A 270 4.86 -26.16 -5.21
C TRP A 270 4.49 -27.04 -6.42
N GLU A 271 3.20 -27.17 -6.72
CA GLU A 271 2.70 -27.91 -7.88
C GLU A 271 3.26 -27.35 -9.19
N ALA A 272 3.33 -26.03 -9.35
CA ALA A 272 3.92 -25.41 -10.54
C ALA A 272 5.42 -25.74 -10.73
N LEU A 273 6.15 -25.99 -9.64
CA LEU A 273 7.57 -26.31 -9.65
C LEU A 273 7.84 -27.81 -9.72
N PHE A 274 7.00 -28.63 -9.08
CA PHE A 274 7.20 -30.07 -8.96
C PHE A 274 6.26 -30.91 -9.84
N GLY A 275 5.29 -30.29 -10.51
CA GLY A 275 4.26 -30.96 -11.31
C GLY A 275 3.12 -31.59 -10.50
N ALA A 276 3.33 -31.86 -9.21
CA ALA A 276 2.32 -32.33 -8.27
C ALA A 276 2.43 -31.53 -6.96
N GLY A 277 1.28 -31.15 -6.39
CA GLY A 277 1.22 -30.46 -5.10
C GLY A 277 1.62 -31.37 -3.94
N ILE A 278 1.95 -30.76 -2.79
CA ILE A 278 2.06 -31.48 -1.51
C ILE A 278 0.70 -32.11 -1.18
N VAL A 279 -0.37 -31.35 -1.43
CA VAL A 279 -1.75 -31.83 -1.58
C VAL A 279 -2.01 -31.97 -3.08
N GLU A 280 -2.23 -33.19 -3.54
CA GLU A 280 -2.41 -33.49 -4.97
C GLU A 280 -3.72 -32.90 -5.51
N THR A 281 -4.77 -32.88 -4.69
CA THR A 281 -6.06 -32.25 -5.01
C THR A 281 -6.01 -30.75 -4.72
N ALA A 282 -5.32 -29.98 -5.56
CA ALA A 282 -5.11 -28.54 -5.31
C ALA A 282 -6.41 -27.72 -5.16
N GLU A 283 -7.52 -28.19 -5.73
CA GLU A 283 -8.84 -27.55 -5.67
C GLU A 283 -9.71 -28.05 -4.48
N ASP A 284 -9.24 -29.04 -3.71
CA ASP A 284 -9.94 -29.56 -2.53
C ASP A 284 -8.95 -29.89 -1.39
N PHE A 285 -8.93 -29.01 -0.39
CA PHE A 285 -8.19 -29.17 0.88
C PHE A 285 -9.07 -29.70 2.01
N GLY A 286 -10.31 -30.08 1.70
CA GLY A 286 -11.28 -30.61 2.65
C GLY A 286 -11.26 -32.12 2.75
N SER A 287 -12.32 -32.70 3.31
CA SER A 287 -12.43 -34.14 3.56
C SER A 287 -12.59 -35.00 2.30
N GLN A 288 -12.84 -34.38 1.14
CA GLN A 288 -12.95 -35.08 -0.15
C GLN A 288 -11.65 -34.99 -0.95
N GLY A 289 -10.67 -34.22 -0.48
CA GLY A 289 -9.33 -34.12 -1.05
C GLY A 289 -8.35 -35.15 -0.46
N GLU A 290 -7.19 -35.22 -1.08
CA GLU A 290 -6.06 -36.01 -0.59
C GLU A 290 -5.37 -35.32 0.60
N LEU A 291 -4.84 -36.13 1.51
CA LEU A 291 -4.02 -35.60 2.61
C LEU A 291 -2.65 -35.11 2.08
N PRO A 292 -2.06 -34.08 2.71
CA PRO A 292 -0.73 -33.61 2.35
C PRO A 292 0.29 -34.73 2.51
N SER A 293 1.15 -34.94 1.51
CA SER A 293 2.28 -35.87 1.61
C SER A 293 3.25 -35.50 2.73
N HIS A 294 3.45 -34.19 2.93
CA HIS A 294 4.39 -33.64 3.90
C HIS A 294 3.70 -32.48 4.66
N PRO A 295 2.85 -32.77 5.66
CA PRO A 295 2.07 -31.75 6.36
C PRO A 295 2.94 -30.69 7.05
N GLU A 296 4.02 -31.12 7.71
CA GLU A 296 4.93 -30.20 8.42
C GLU A 296 5.66 -29.26 7.47
N LEU A 297 6.04 -29.73 6.28
CA LEU A 297 6.66 -28.90 5.25
C LEU A 297 5.66 -27.86 4.71
N LEU A 298 4.42 -28.27 4.44
CA LEU A 298 3.37 -27.37 3.99
C LEU A 298 3.10 -26.28 5.04
N ASP A 299 3.03 -26.66 6.31
CA ASP A 299 2.81 -25.74 7.42
C ASP A 299 3.98 -24.78 7.58
N TYR A 300 5.22 -25.29 7.53
CA TYR A 300 6.43 -24.47 7.57
C TYR A 300 6.41 -23.41 6.46
N LEU A 301 6.23 -23.82 5.20
CA LEU A 301 6.23 -22.89 4.06
C LEU A 301 5.06 -21.89 4.13
N ALA A 302 3.88 -22.32 4.59
CA ALA A 302 2.72 -21.46 4.72
C ALA A 302 2.93 -20.39 5.79
N VAL A 303 3.48 -20.77 6.96
CA VAL A 303 3.82 -19.82 8.03
C VAL A 303 4.90 -18.84 7.53
N GLN A 304 5.97 -19.34 6.93
CA GLN A 304 7.06 -18.49 6.46
C GLN A 304 6.65 -17.53 5.34
N LEU A 305 5.74 -17.94 4.44
CA LEU A 305 5.16 -17.06 3.43
C LEU A 305 4.45 -15.86 4.08
N MET A 306 3.68 -16.11 5.15
CA MET A 306 3.00 -15.03 5.88
C MET A 306 4.00 -14.13 6.65
N GLU A 307 5.02 -14.71 7.29
CA GLU A 307 6.07 -13.95 8.00
C GLU A 307 6.86 -13.02 7.06
N HIS A 308 7.10 -13.46 5.82
CA HIS A 308 7.78 -12.65 4.80
C HIS A 308 6.81 -11.73 4.04
N GLY A 309 5.64 -11.42 4.60
CA GLY A 309 4.70 -10.47 4.03
C GLY A 309 4.12 -10.90 2.68
N TRP A 310 3.90 -12.20 2.49
CA TRP A 310 3.43 -12.80 1.24
C TRP A 310 4.37 -12.61 0.04
N ASP A 311 5.69 -12.48 0.29
CA ASP A 311 6.69 -12.38 -0.78
C ASP A 311 6.82 -13.72 -1.54
N THR A 312 6.24 -13.72 -2.75
CA THR A 312 6.29 -14.86 -3.66
C THR A 312 7.70 -15.14 -4.21
N LYS A 313 8.56 -14.13 -4.33
CA LYS A 313 9.95 -14.33 -4.77
C LYS A 313 10.78 -14.99 -3.68
N TRP A 314 10.53 -14.63 -2.42
CA TRP A 314 11.15 -15.32 -1.29
C TRP A 314 10.76 -16.81 -1.29
N LEU A 315 9.46 -17.13 -1.40
CA LEU A 315 8.98 -18.52 -1.40
C LEU A 315 9.61 -19.33 -2.56
N LEU A 316 9.58 -18.76 -3.78
CA LEU A 316 10.17 -19.41 -4.94
C LEU A 316 11.68 -19.63 -4.75
N ARG A 317 12.41 -18.66 -4.20
CA ARG A 317 13.84 -18.79 -3.90
C ARG A 317 14.08 -19.94 -2.91
N GLU A 318 13.36 -19.94 -1.80
CA GLU A 318 13.47 -20.97 -0.75
C GLU A 318 13.32 -22.38 -1.34
N ILE A 319 12.26 -22.58 -2.14
CA ILE A 319 12.00 -23.86 -2.79
C ILE A 319 13.10 -24.22 -3.81
N VAL A 320 13.46 -23.34 -4.74
CA VAL A 320 14.42 -23.69 -5.82
C VAL A 320 15.86 -23.84 -5.33
N THR A 321 16.19 -23.24 -4.19
CA THR A 321 17.50 -23.44 -3.53
C THR A 321 17.54 -24.63 -2.58
N SER A 322 16.42 -25.30 -2.33
CA SER A 322 16.36 -26.50 -1.50
C SER A 322 17.20 -27.65 -2.07
N ALA A 323 17.60 -28.60 -1.21
CA ALA A 323 18.24 -29.83 -1.67
C ALA A 323 17.27 -30.66 -2.53
N THR A 324 15.98 -30.68 -2.17
CA THR A 324 14.91 -31.42 -2.84
C THR A 324 14.71 -30.98 -4.28
N TYR A 325 14.62 -29.68 -4.55
CA TYR A 325 14.46 -29.17 -5.92
C TYR A 325 15.70 -29.42 -6.80
N ARG A 326 16.89 -29.45 -6.20
CA ARG A 326 18.18 -29.64 -6.89
C ARG A 326 18.59 -31.10 -7.08
N GLN A 327 17.71 -32.05 -6.74
CA GLN A 327 17.98 -33.48 -6.98
C GLN A 327 18.11 -33.82 -8.46
N SER A 328 18.66 -34.99 -8.77
CA SER A 328 18.69 -35.52 -10.12
C SER A 328 17.33 -36.09 -10.51
N SER A 329 16.95 -36.01 -11.79
CA SER A 329 15.75 -36.66 -12.34
C SER A 329 15.98 -38.12 -12.78
N ARG A 330 17.16 -38.68 -12.47
CA ARG A 330 17.51 -40.07 -12.77
C ARG A 330 16.75 -41.02 -11.85
N LEU A 331 15.84 -41.80 -12.42
CA LEU A 331 15.09 -42.84 -11.72
C LEU A 331 15.86 -44.16 -11.77
N THR A 332 16.05 -44.80 -10.63
CA THR A 332 16.56 -46.18 -10.53
C THR A 332 15.40 -47.15 -10.26
N PRO A 333 15.55 -48.45 -10.55
CA PRO A 333 14.51 -49.44 -10.25
C PRO A 333 14.07 -49.41 -8.78
N GLU A 334 14.99 -49.19 -7.85
CA GLU A 334 14.71 -49.15 -6.42
C GLU A 334 13.86 -47.92 -6.02
N ILE A 335 14.10 -46.76 -6.66
CA ILE A 335 13.28 -45.55 -6.45
C ILE A 335 11.87 -45.79 -7.01
N LEU A 336 11.76 -46.37 -8.20
CA LEU A 336 10.47 -46.65 -8.84
C LEU A 336 9.63 -47.66 -8.06
N GLU A 337 10.27 -48.64 -7.41
CA GLU A 337 9.58 -49.62 -6.56
C GLU A 337 9.03 -48.97 -5.29
N LYS A 338 9.81 -48.08 -4.65
CA LYS A 338 9.43 -47.45 -3.37
C LYS A 338 8.52 -46.24 -3.51
N ASP A 339 8.72 -45.45 -4.56
CA ASP A 339 8.01 -44.20 -4.79
C ASP A 339 7.65 -44.01 -6.29
N PRO A 340 6.74 -44.84 -6.83
CA PRO A 340 6.40 -44.83 -8.25
C PRO A 340 5.77 -43.51 -8.72
N ARG A 341 5.17 -42.74 -7.81
CA ARG A 341 4.54 -41.45 -8.09
C ARG A 341 5.40 -40.24 -7.69
N ASN A 342 6.63 -40.47 -7.24
CA ASN A 342 7.54 -39.45 -6.73
C ASN A 342 6.93 -38.58 -5.60
N ARG A 343 6.03 -39.17 -4.78
CA ARG A 343 5.34 -38.47 -3.69
C ARG A 343 6.24 -38.24 -2.46
N LEU A 344 7.29 -39.03 -2.29
CA LEU A 344 8.34 -38.85 -1.29
C LEU A 344 9.47 -37.94 -1.79
N LEU A 345 9.38 -37.45 -3.04
CA LEU A 345 10.35 -36.52 -3.64
C LEU A 345 11.76 -37.13 -3.66
N ALA A 346 11.84 -38.39 -4.05
CA ALA A 346 13.09 -39.16 -4.14
C ALA A 346 13.94 -38.79 -5.38
N ALA A 347 13.33 -38.16 -6.38
CA ALA A 347 14.01 -37.62 -7.55
C ALA A 347 13.40 -36.27 -7.98
N ALA A 348 14.13 -35.52 -8.80
CA ALA A 348 13.57 -34.32 -9.42
C ALA A 348 12.46 -34.70 -10.41
N PRO A 349 11.30 -34.03 -10.35
CA PRO A 349 10.14 -34.40 -11.15
C PRO A 349 10.36 -34.10 -12.63
N ARG A 350 9.66 -34.87 -13.47
CA ARG A 350 9.64 -34.69 -14.92
C ARG A 350 8.22 -34.39 -15.35
N PHE A 351 8.00 -33.18 -15.83
CA PHE A 351 6.69 -32.75 -16.32
C PHE A 351 6.84 -31.99 -17.65
N ARG A 352 5.73 -31.90 -18.38
CA ARG A 352 5.68 -31.21 -19.66
C ARG A 352 5.73 -29.70 -19.41
N LEU A 353 6.66 -29.03 -20.08
CA LEU A 353 6.70 -27.56 -20.09
C LEU A 353 5.46 -26.99 -20.78
N SER A 354 4.97 -25.85 -20.30
CA SER A 354 3.92 -25.11 -20.99
C SER A 354 4.39 -24.63 -22.36
N ALA A 355 3.46 -24.34 -23.26
CA ALA A 355 3.81 -23.91 -24.60
C ALA A 355 4.59 -22.57 -24.61
N GLU A 356 4.29 -21.68 -23.67
CA GLU A 356 5.05 -20.45 -23.41
C GLU A 356 6.48 -20.75 -22.97
N ALA A 357 6.65 -21.68 -22.03
CA ALA A 357 7.96 -22.08 -21.53
C ALA A 357 8.81 -22.74 -22.62
N ILE A 358 8.21 -23.59 -23.46
CA ILE A 358 8.88 -24.21 -24.61
C ILE A 358 9.39 -23.13 -25.57
N ARG A 359 8.52 -22.17 -25.94
CA ARG A 359 8.91 -21.06 -26.83
C ARG A 359 10.02 -20.22 -26.22
N ASP A 360 9.88 -19.84 -24.96
CA ASP A 360 10.85 -18.97 -24.28
C ASP A 360 12.20 -19.67 -24.12
N GLN A 361 12.22 -20.99 -23.86
CA GLN A 361 13.46 -21.78 -23.87
C GLN A 361 14.10 -21.84 -25.26
N ALA A 362 13.32 -22.03 -26.32
CA ALA A 362 13.85 -22.03 -27.68
C ALA A 362 14.49 -20.67 -28.04
N LEU A 363 13.86 -19.57 -27.65
CA LEU A 363 14.43 -18.22 -27.82
C LEU A 363 15.68 -18.01 -26.97
N ALA A 364 15.70 -18.50 -25.73
CA ALA A 364 16.85 -18.39 -24.84
C ALA A 364 18.05 -19.18 -25.38
N ALA A 365 17.83 -20.43 -25.80
CA ALA A 365 18.86 -21.29 -26.38
C ALA A 365 19.41 -20.71 -27.70
N GLY A 366 18.57 -20.00 -28.46
CA GLY A 366 18.97 -19.27 -29.67
C GLY A 366 19.63 -17.91 -29.42
N GLY A 367 19.74 -17.45 -28.16
CA GLY A 367 20.27 -16.12 -27.84
C GLY A 367 19.39 -14.95 -28.29
N LEU A 368 18.11 -15.21 -28.57
CA LEU A 368 17.15 -14.23 -29.09
C LEU A 368 16.23 -13.67 -28.01
N LEU A 369 16.06 -14.37 -26.88
CA LEU A 369 15.10 -13.98 -25.84
C LEU A 369 15.40 -12.58 -25.30
N SER A 370 14.39 -11.71 -25.34
CA SER A 370 14.45 -10.39 -24.70
C SER A 370 14.04 -10.47 -23.23
N GLU A 371 14.89 -9.92 -22.35
CA GLU A 371 14.65 -9.80 -20.91
C GLU A 371 13.88 -8.52 -20.52
N LYS A 372 13.50 -7.70 -21.50
CA LYS A 372 12.77 -6.46 -21.27
C LYS A 372 11.48 -6.70 -20.49
N MET A 373 11.36 -6.03 -19.35
CA MET A 373 10.19 -6.09 -18.47
C MET A 373 9.20 -4.95 -18.75
N TYR A 374 7.92 -5.17 -18.41
CA TYR A 374 6.83 -4.19 -18.48
C TYR A 374 6.48 -3.68 -19.89
N GLY A 375 5.57 -2.71 -19.98
CA GLY A 375 5.12 -2.16 -21.27
C GLY A 375 4.03 -2.98 -21.96
N PRO A 376 3.64 -2.61 -23.18
CA PRO A 376 2.49 -3.19 -23.86
C PRO A 376 2.74 -4.64 -24.30
N SER A 377 1.64 -5.36 -24.52
CA SER A 377 1.69 -6.70 -25.12
C SER A 377 2.27 -6.64 -26.53
N VAL A 378 3.03 -7.68 -26.89
CA VAL A 378 3.71 -7.82 -28.18
C VAL A 378 3.05 -8.89 -29.05
N ARG A 379 3.40 -8.84 -30.33
CA ARG A 379 2.80 -9.66 -31.38
C ARG A 379 3.91 -10.45 -32.06
N PRO A 380 4.28 -11.63 -31.55
CA PRO A 380 5.31 -12.44 -32.17
C PRO A 380 4.90 -12.88 -33.58
N LEU A 381 5.87 -13.39 -34.33
CA LEU A 381 5.64 -13.90 -35.68
C LEU A 381 4.56 -15.00 -35.62
N ARG A 382 3.57 -14.86 -36.49
CA ARG A 382 2.55 -15.86 -36.72
C ARG A 382 2.36 -16.05 -38.22
N PRO A 383 2.08 -17.28 -38.70
CA PRO A 383 1.67 -17.48 -40.08
C PRO A 383 0.37 -16.72 -40.37
N ASN A 384 0.15 -16.34 -41.63
CA ASN A 384 -1.14 -15.82 -42.06
C ASN A 384 -2.16 -16.95 -42.00
N LEU A 385 -3.12 -16.85 -41.09
CA LEU A 385 -4.11 -17.91 -40.84
C LEU A 385 -5.34 -17.81 -41.75
N GLY A 386 -5.44 -16.78 -42.60
CA GLY A 386 -6.58 -16.61 -43.52
C GLY A 386 -7.92 -16.35 -42.81
N LEU A 387 -7.91 -15.99 -41.52
CA LEU A 387 -9.09 -15.88 -40.65
C LEU A 387 -9.99 -14.66 -40.93
N ARG A 388 -9.67 -13.89 -41.97
CA ARG A 388 -10.43 -12.70 -42.38
C ARG A 388 -11.89 -13.01 -42.68
N SER A 389 -12.19 -14.18 -43.25
CA SER A 389 -13.56 -14.60 -43.61
C SER A 389 -14.41 -15.03 -42.41
N ALA A 390 -13.79 -15.57 -41.36
CA ALA A 390 -14.50 -16.09 -40.18
C ALA A 390 -14.68 -15.06 -39.06
N PHE A 391 -13.72 -14.14 -38.88
CA PHE A 391 -13.68 -13.22 -37.73
C PHE A 391 -13.44 -11.74 -38.11
N GLY A 392 -13.39 -11.42 -39.40
CA GLY A 392 -13.17 -10.07 -39.90
C GLY A 392 -11.69 -9.66 -40.00
N GLY A 393 -11.43 -8.60 -40.78
CA GLY A 393 -10.09 -8.14 -41.18
C GLY A 393 -9.14 -7.64 -40.07
N SER A 394 -9.64 -7.47 -38.83
CA SER A 394 -8.89 -7.02 -37.65
C SER A 394 -8.31 -8.16 -36.80
N THR A 395 -8.50 -9.40 -37.25
CA THR A 395 -8.03 -10.60 -36.54
C THR A 395 -6.55 -10.89 -36.82
N ASP A 396 -6.05 -10.47 -37.99
CA ASP A 396 -4.63 -10.50 -38.34
C ASP A 396 -3.85 -9.34 -37.71
N TRP A 397 -2.77 -9.69 -37.00
CA TRP A 397 -1.88 -8.72 -36.39
C TRP A 397 -0.58 -8.62 -37.18
N GLN A 398 -0.05 -7.40 -37.24
CA GLN A 398 1.31 -7.18 -37.73
C GLN A 398 2.31 -7.62 -36.66
N PRO A 399 3.32 -8.44 -37.01
CA PRO A 399 4.36 -8.82 -36.07
C PRO A 399 5.08 -7.59 -35.51
N SER A 400 5.40 -7.63 -34.21
CA SER A 400 6.25 -6.64 -33.57
C SER A 400 7.64 -6.58 -34.23
N ALA A 401 8.20 -5.38 -34.30
CA ALA A 401 9.53 -5.14 -34.85
C ALA A 401 10.62 -5.24 -33.76
N GLY A 402 11.87 -5.44 -34.20
CA GLY A 402 13.04 -5.43 -33.32
C GLY A 402 12.95 -6.43 -32.17
N GLU A 403 13.48 -6.04 -31.01
CA GLU A 403 13.51 -6.83 -29.77
C GLU A 403 12.11 -7.33 -29.35
N ASP A 404 11.06 -6.55 -29.59
CA ASP A 404 9.71 -6.83 -29.10
C ASP A 404 9.13 -8.14 -29.65
N ARG A 405 9.64 -8.65 -30.79
CA ARG A 405 9.20 -9.96 -31.34
C ARG A 405 9.70 -11.17 -30.54
N HIS A 406 10.74 -10.98 -29.74
CA HIS A 406 11.42 -12.03 -28.97
C HIS A 406 11.20 -11.91 -27.46
N ARG A 407 10.24 -11.08 -27.02
CA ARG A 407 9.89 -11.03 -25.61
C ARG A 407 9.29 -12.34 -25.12
N ARG A 408 9.40 -12.54 -23.81
CA ARG A 408 8.80 -13.66 -23.08
C ARG A 408 7.33 -13.86 -23.42
N GLY A 409 6.87 -15.10 -23.41
CA GLY A 409 5.50 -15.50 -23.70
C GLY A 409 4.47 -14.74 -22.86
N LEU A 410 4.83 -14.37 -21.63
CA LEU A 410 4.03 -13.51 -20.73
C LEU A 410 3.55 -12.20 -21.39
N TYR A 411 4.36 -11.60 -22.27
CA TYR A 411 4.01 -10.36 -22.95
C TYR A 411 3.29 -10.59 -24.28
N THR A 412 3.08 -11.83 -24.70
CA THR A 412 2.43 -12.13 -25.98
C THR A 412 0.94 -11.80 -25.90
N PHE A 413 0.47 -11.05 -26.88
CA PHE A 413 -0.92 -10.66 -26.98
C PHE A 413 -1.82 -11.89 -27.19
N TRP A 414 -2.83 -12.02 -26.33
CA TRP A 414 -3.76 -13.15 -26.32
C TRP A 414 -5.20 -12.73 -26.60
N ARG A 415 -5.90 -13.47 -27.48
CA ARG A 415 -7.34 -13.32 -27.71
C ARG A 415 -8.03 -14.64 -27.49
N ARG A 416 -9.12 -14.64 -26.72
CA ARG A 416 -9.90 -15.86 -26.42
C ARG A 416 -10.42 -16.56 -27.68
N THR A 417 -10.80 -15.82 -28.71
CA THR A 417 -11.34 -16.35 -29.97
C THR A 417 -10.27 -16.73 -31.00
N THR A 418 -9.04 -16.22 -30.84
CA THR A 418 -7.94 -16.47 -31.78
C THR A 418 -6.61 -16.42 -31.00
N PRO A 419 -6.33 -17.47 -30.20
CA PRO A 419 -5.11 -17.53 -29.41
C PRO A 419 -3.88 -17.61 -30.31
N TYR A 420 -2.70 -17.32 -29.75
CA TYR A 420 -1.46 -17.43 -30.50
C TYR A 420 -1.19 -18.92 -30.83
N PRO A 421 -1.03 -19.30 -32.12
CA PRO A 421 -0.98 -20.71 -32.48
C PRO A 421 0.12 -21.53 -31.79
N SER A 422 1.27 -20.93 -31.45
CA SER A 422 2.34 -21.65 -30.76
C SER A 422 2.04 -21.95 -29.29
N PHE A 423 0.92 -21.47 -28.76
CA PHE A 423 0.48 -21.65 -27.37
C PHE A 423 -0.78 -22.54 -27.26
N MET A 424 -1.22 -23.16 -28.35
CA MET A 424 -2.22 -24.23 -28.38
C MET A 424 -1.55 -25.54 -28.81
#